data_AF-A0A0G1YKU3-F1
#
_entry.id   AF-A0A0G1YKU3-F1
#
_cell.length_a   1.000
_cell.length_b   1.000
_cell.length_c   1.000
_cell.angle_alpha   90.00
_cell.angle_beta   90.00
_cell.angle_gamma   90.00
#
_symmetry.space_group_name_H-M   'P 1'
#
loop_
_entity.id
_entity.type
_entity.pdbx_description
1 polymer ?
#
loop_
_entity_poly.entity_id
_entity_poly.type
_entity_poly.pdbx_seq_one_letter_code
_entity_poly.pdbx_strand_id
1 'polypeptide(L)' 'DEIPVDRISAFEDGFLNYLDTNAKDVLDGLREEKALTDTLKEKLTKAVGDFVKIFSA' A
#
# COMPACT_ATOMS: atom_id res chain seq x y z
N ASP A 1 3.27 -12.48 -9.33
CA ASP A 1 3.15 -13.17 -8.03
C ASP A 1 4.52 -13.37 -7.40
N GLU A 2 5.06 -12.30 -6.80
CA GLU A 2 6.42 -12.29 -6.21
C GLU A 2 6.43 -12.67 -4.72
N ILE A 3 5.26 -12.70 -4.07
CA ILE A 3 5.12 -12.98 -2.63
C ILE A 3 4.53 -14.38 -2.44
N PRO A 4 5.21 -15.27 -1.70
CA PRO A 4 4.68 -16.57 -1.31
C PRO A 4 3.34 -16.45 -0.57
N VAL A 5 2.41 -17.37 -0.80
CA VAL A 5 1.05 -17.33 -0.22
C VAL A 5 1.06 -17.32 1.31
N ASP A 6 2.00 -18.05 1.91
CA ASP A 6 2.23 -18.11 3.36
C ASP A 6 2.73 -16.79 3.95
N ARG A 7 3.23 -15.87 3.12
CA ARG A 7 3.72 -14.54 3.53
C ARG A 7 2.74 -13.41 3.22
N ILE A 8 1.61 -13.69 2.57
CA ILE A 8 0.62 -12.66 2.19
C ILE A 8 0.06 -11.96 3.44
N SER A 9 -0.28 -12.69 4.50
CA SER A 9 -0.80 -12.05 5.72
C SER A 9 0.21 -11.10 6.37
N ALA A 10 1.48 -11.52 6.49
CA ALA A 10 2.54 -10.66 7.03
C ALA A 10 2.82 -9.45 6.14
N PHE A 11 2.72 -9.62 4.83
CA PHE A 11 2.83 -8.53 3.87
C PHE A 11 1.68 -7.53 4.02
N GLU A 12 0.43 -8.00 4.12
CA GLU A 12 -0.74 -7.15 4.26
C GLU A 12 -0.69 -6.32 5.56
N ASP A 13 -0.36 -6.96 6.69
CA ASP A 13 -0.18 -6.29 7.98
C ASP A 13 0.94 -5.24 7.92
N GLY A 14 2.08 -5.59 7.32
CA GLY A 14 3.20 -4.66 7.15
C GLY A 14 2.86 -3.50 6.21
N PHE A 15 2.13 -3.78 5.13
CA PHE A 15 1.74 -2.79 4.15
C PHE A 15 0.74 -1.79 4.72
N LEU A 16 -0.23 -2.24 5.50
CA LEU A 16 -1.18 -1.36 6.20
C LEU A 16 -0.45 -0.41 7.17
N ASN A 17 0.51 -0.92 7.95
CA ASN A 17 1.34 -0.09 8.82
C ASN A 17 2.21 0.91 8.03
N TYR A 18 2.77 0.47 6.89
CA TYR A 18 3.52 1.33 5.99
C TYR A 18 2.63 2.45 5.43
N LEU A 19 1.41 2.15 5.00
CA LEU A 19 0.46 3.15 4.50
C LEU A 19 0.08 4.16 5.60
N ASP A 20 -0.18 3.73 6.83
CA ASP A 20 -0.53 4.66 7.92
C ASP A 20 0.63 5.60 8.31
N THR A 21 1.88 5.15 8.11
CA THR A 21 3.08 5.92 8.45
C THR A 21 3.59 6.78 7.29
N ASN A 22 3.58 6.26 6.06
CA ASN A 22 4.27 6.86 4.90
C ASN A 22 3.31 7.35 3.80
N ALA A 23 2.05 6.92 3.79
CA ALA A 23 1.08 7.24 2.75
C ALA A 23 -0.28 7.62 3.34
N LYS A 24 -0.27 8.35 4.46
CA LYS A 24 -1.48 8.78 5.16
C LYS A 24 -2.37 9.69 4.30
N ASP A 25 -1.75 10.47 3.42
CA ASP A 25 -2.42 11.32 2.44
C ASP A 25 -3.30 10.53 1.46
N VAL A 26 -2.89 9.32 1.10
CA VAL A 26 -3.68 8.41 0.26
C VAL A 26 -4.89 7.90 1.03
N LEU A 27 -4.72 7.54 2.30
CA LEU A 27 -5.82 7.07 3.17
C LEU A 27 -6.82 8.18 3.46
N ASP A 28 -6.35 9.40 3.68
CA ASP A 28 -7.21 10.56 3.90
C ASP A 28 -7.94 10.96 2.62
N GLY A 29 -7.27 10.96 1.47
CA GLY A 29 -7.91 11.17 0.16
C GLY A 29 -8.98 10.12 -0.15
N LEU A 30 -8.72 8.84 0.13
CA LEU A 30 -9.72 7.77 0.03
C LEU A 30 -10.92 7.98 0.96
N ARG A 31 -10.68 8.47 2.18
CA ARG A 31 -11.73 8.74 3.16
C ARG A 31 -12.62 9.91 2.72
N GLU A 32 -12.03 10.95 2.15
CA GLU A 32 -12.73 12.16 1.70
C GLU A 32 -13.44 11.96 0.36
N GLU A 33 -12.72 11.51 -0.68
CA GLU A 33 -13.27 11.34 -2.03
C GLU A 33 -14.21 10.13 -2.12
N LYS A 34 -14.00 9.11 -1.27
CA LYS A 34 -14.70 7.80 -1.31
C LYS A 34 -14.67 7.15 -2.69
N ALA A 35 -13.69 7.53 -3.50
CA ALA A 35 -13.48 7.08 -4.85
C ALA A 35 -12.01 6.74 -5.04
N LEU A 36 -11.74 5.66 -5.78
CA LEU A 36 -10.39 5.34 -6.20
C LEU A 36 -10.09 6.09 -7.49
N THR A 37 -9.77 7.38 -7.35
CA THR A 37 -9.37 8.23 -8.49
C THR A 37 -8.03 7.77 -9.06
N ASP A 38 -7.75 8.12 -10.32
CA ASP A 38 -6.51 7.71 -11.00
C ASP A 38 -5.26 8.18 -10.22
N THR A 39 -5.32 9.37 -9.62
CA THR A 39 -4.24 9.88 -8.76
C THR A 39 -4.03 9.03 -7.50
N LEU A 40 -5.10 8.64 -6.80
CA LEU A 40 -4.99 7.75 -5.63
C LEU A 40 -4.49 6.36 -6.03
N LYS A 41 -4.93 5.86 -7.19
CA LYS A 41 -4.48 4.58 -7.74
C LYS A 41 -2.99 4.58 -8.07
N GLU A 42 -2.48 5.65 -8.68
CA GLU A 42 -1.04 5.80 -8.95
C GLU A 42 -0.23 5.84 -7.65
N LYS A 43 -0.70 6.59 -6.64
CA LYS A 43 -0.04 6.65 -5.33
C LYS A 43 -0.02 5.28 -4.63
N LEU A 44 -1.13 4.55 -4.65
CA LEU A 44 -1.19 3.19 -4.11
C LEU A 44 -0.26 2.23 -4.85
N THR A 45 -0.25 2.29 -6.19
CA THR A 45 0.63 1.43 -7.00
C THR A 45 2.10 1.69 -6.67
N LYS A 46 2.47 2.96 -6.50
CA LYS A 46 3.81 3.35 -6.06
C LYS A 46 4.12 2.85 -4.65
N ALA A 47 3.20 3.03 -3.70
CA ALA A 47 3.35 2.56 -2.33
C ALA A 47 3.54 1.04 -2.25
N VAL A 48 2.80 0.26 -3.04
CA VAL A 48 2.98 -1.19 -3.18
C VAL A 48 4.38 -1.50 -3.70
N GLY A 49 4.81 -0.85 -4.79
CA GLY A 49 6.13 -1.09 -5.38
C GLY A 49 7.29 -0.75 -4.44
N ASP A 50 7.15 0.31 -3.64
CA ASP A 50 8.14 0.69 -2.64
C ASP A 50 8.14 -0.28 -1.45
N PHE A 51 6.97 -0.71 -0.99
CA PHE A 51 6.87 -1.67 0.11
C PHE A 51 7.33 -3.08 -0.27
N VAL A 52 7.06 -3.55 -1.49
CA VAL A 52 7.58 -4.84 -1.99
C VAL A 52 9.10 -4.86 -1.97
N LYS A 53 9.78 -3.76 -2.31
CA LYS A 53 11.24 -3.65 -2.21
C LYS A 53 11.73 -3.71 -0.77
N ILE A 54 11.01 -3.08 0.16
CA ILE A 54 11.35 -3.12 1.61
C ILE A 54 11.13 -4.53 2.18
N PHE A 55 10.05 -5.20 1.77
CA PHE A 55 9.68 -6.53 2.26
C PHE A 55 10.55 -7.65 1.67
N SER A 56 11.04 -7.46 0.44
CA SER A 56 11.90 -8.42 -0.25
C SER A 56 13.40 -8.18 -0.02
N ALA A 57 13.77 -7.09 0.65
CA ALA A 57 15.13 -6.77 1.10
C ALA A 57 15.46 -7.51 2.40
#